data_AF-A0A259PU59-F1
#
_entry.id   AF-A0A259PU59-F1
#
_cell.length_a   1.000
_cell.length_b   1.000
_cell.length_c   1.000
_cell.angle_alpha   90.00
_cell.angle_beta   90.00
_cell.angle_gamma   90.00
#
_symmetry.space_group_name_H-M   'P 1'
#
loop_
_entity.id
_entity.type
_entity.pdbx_description
1 polymer ?
#
loop_
_entity_poly.entity_id
_entity_poly.type
_entity_poly.pdbx_seq_one_letter_code
_entity_poly.pdbx_strand_id
1 'polypeptide(L)'
;CSGTLATGSAAQQNIGKQILAAFNRGVMSRALSDDPGTCPSPTNNAYYQAPPSNLWSQSFHAWSANGQAYGFAYDDVCGANPSFNTTGALTSLSITLGIMM
;
A
#
# COMPACT_ATOMS: atom_id res chain seq x y z
N CYS A 1 -1.82 11.84 2.34
CA CYS A 1 -2.43 11.22 3.53
C CYS A 1 -1.99 11.96 4.78
N SER A 2 -2.76 12.97 5.20
CA SER A 2 -2.43 13.85 6.33
C SER A 2 -3.71 14.54 6.83
N GLY A 3 -3.61 15.43 7.81
CA GLY A 3 -4.75 16.18 8.33
C GLY A 3 -5.61 15.33 9.28
N THR A 4 -6.91 15.55 9.29
CA THR A 4 -7.84 14.96 10.27
C THR A 4 -7.81 13.44 10.33
N LEU A 5 -7.54 12.77 9.20
CA LEU A 5 -7.45 11.30 9.13
C LEU A 5 -6.09 10.74 9.56
N ALA A 6 -5.12 11.59 9.91
CA ALA A 6 -3.79 11.19 10.37
C ALA A 6 -3.50 11.62 11.83
N THR A 7 -4.52 12.06 12.56
CA THR A 7 -4.40 12.56 13.95
C THR A 7 -5.30 11.79 14.91
N GLY A 8 -5.18 12.08 16.22
CA GLY A 8 -5.95 11.42 17.28
C GLY A 8 -5.21 10.25 17.92
N SER A 9 -5.96 9.40 18.62
CA SER A 9 -5.44 8.18 19.27
C SER A 9 -4.88 7.18 18.26
N ALA A 10 -4.08 6.21 18.73
CA ALA A 10 -3.53 5.15 17.89
C ALA A 10 -4.64 4.37 17.14
N ALA A 11 -5.78 4.12 17.78
CA ALA A 11 -6.93 3.49 17.15
C ALA A 11 -7.50 4.35 16.00
N GLN A 12 -7.64 5.67 16.21
CA GLN A 12 -8.12 6.59 15.18
C GLN A 12 -7.16 6.69 14.00
N GLN A 13 -5.85 6.73 14.27
CA GLN A 13 -4.83 6.75 13.22
C GLN A 13 -4.84 5.45 12.40
N ASN A 14 -5.03 4.30 13.05
CA ASN A 14 -5.14 3.01 12.36
C ASN A 14 -6.38 2.91 11.47
N ILE A 15 -7.51 3.45 11.92
CA ILE A 15 -8.72 3.55 11.08
C ILE A 15 -8.49 4.56 9.94
N GLY A 16 -7.87 5.70 10.24
CA GLY A 16 -7.61 6.76 9.28
C GLY A 16 -6.72 6.32 8.13
N LYS A 17 -5.65 5.56 8.40
CA LYS A 17 -4.80 5.00 7.33
C LYS A 17 -5.54 4.01 6.44
N GLN A 18 -6.41 3.15 7.00
CA GLN A 18 -7.22 2.21 6.23
C GLN A 18 -8.19 2.94 5.29
N ILE A 19 -8.87 3.98 5.80
CA ILE A 19 -9.76 4.84 5.00
C ILE A 19 -8.98 5.51 3.86
N LEU A 20 -7.83 6.10 4.17
CA LEU A 20 -7.01 6.80 3.17
C LEU A 20 -6.45 5.85 2.11
N ALA A 21 -6.07 4.63 2.48
CA ALA A 21 -5.67 3.60 1.53
C ALA A 21 -6.83 3.14 0.65
N ALA A 22 -8.00 2.87 1.24
CA ALA A 22 -9.19 2.47 0.50
C ALA A 22 -9.65 3.55 -0.50
N PHE A 23 -9.55 4.82 -0.12
CA PHE A 23 -9.85 5.94 -0.99
C PHE A 23 -8.87 6.01 -2.18
N ASN A 24 -7.55 5.96 -1.93
CA ASN A 24 -6.56 5.97 -3.01
C ASN A 24 -6.73 4.79 -3.96
N ARG A 25 -7.14 3.62 -3.45
CA ARG A 25 -7.32 2.39 -4.23
C ARG A 25 -8.70 2.26 -4.88
N GLY A 26 -9.63 3.19 -4.65
CA GLY A 26 -10.99 3.11 -5.21
C GLY A 26 -11.82 1.96 -4.65
N VAL A 27 -11.60 1.57 -3.39
CA VAL A 27 -12.23 0.41 -2.73
C VAL A 27 -12.89 0.74 -1.39
N MET A 28 -13.46 1.94 -1.27
CA MET A 28 -14.14 2.39 -0.03
C MET A 28 -15.26 1.46 0.46
N SER A 29 -15.83 0.62 -0.41
CA SER A 29 -16.82 -0.40 -0.06
C SER A 29 -16.22 -1.70 0.51
N ARG A 30 -14.88 -1.79 0.63
CA ARG A 30 -14.16 -2.94 1.17
C ARG A 30 -13.50 -2.57 2.49
N ALA A 31 -13.51 -3.49 3.45
CA ALA A 31 -12.69 -3.39 4.64
C ALA A 31 -11.23 -3.66 4.26
N LEU A 32 -10.34 -2.73 4.62
CA LEU A 32 -8.90 -2.93 4.58
C LEU A 32 -8.38 -3.06 6.01
N SER A 33 -7.28 -3.78 6.19
CA SER A 33 -6.62 -3.90 7.49
C SER A 33 -5.11 -4.03 7.30
N ASP A 34 -4.36 -4.02 8.40
CA ASP A 34 -2.94 -4.40 8.37
C ASP A 34 -2.74 -5.92 8.50
N ASP A 35 -3.82 -6.69 8.61
CA ASP A 35 -3.78 -8.16 8.58
C ASP A 35 -3.94 -8.62 7.11
N PRO A 36 -2.85 -9.06 6.45
CA PRO A 36 -2.88 -9.45 5.04
C PRO A 36 -3.89 -10.58 4.76
N GLY A 37 -4.21 -11.41 5.76
CA GLY A 37 -5.15 -12.53 5.62
C GLY A 37 -6.60 -12.11 5.37
N THR A 38 -6.94 -10.85 5.68
CA THR A 38 -8.29 -10.29 5.53
C THR A 38 -8.42 -9.33 4.35
N CYS A 39 -7.32 -9.05 3.66
CA CYS A 39 -7.27 -8.04 2.62
C CYS A 39 -7.42 -8.61 1.21
N PRO A 40 -7.98 -7.82 0.27
CA PRO A 40 -7.81 -8.12 -1.16
C PRO A 40 -6.31 -8.08 -1.49
N SER A 41 -5.78 -9.15 -2.08
CA SER A 41 -4.38 -9.17 -2.50
C SER A 41 -4.11 -8.05 -3.52
N PRO A 42 -3.03 -7.25 -3.40
CA PRO A 42 -2.65 -6.28 -4.44
C PRO A 42 -2.44 -6.95 -5.80
N THR A 43 -2.02 -8.22 -5.81
CA THR A 43 -1.67 -8.98 -7.02
C THR A 43 -2.88 -9.53 -7.78
N ASN A 44 -4.09 -9.46 -7.22
CA ASN A 44 -5.30 -10.03 -7.84
C ASN A 44 -6.16 -9.01 -8.60
N ASN A 45 -5.61 -7.82 -8.89
CA ASN A 45 -6.32 -6.73 -9.58
C ASN A 45 -7.56 -6.21 -8.83
N ALA A 46 -7.63 -6.37 -7.50
CA ALA A 46 -8.77 -5.88 -6.70
C ALA A 46 -8.81 -4.35 -6.53
N TYR A 47 -7.69 -3.65 -6.77
CA TYR A 47 -7.58 -2.20 -6.59
C TYR A 47 -7.71 -1.45 -7.92
N TYR A 48 -8.08 -0.18 -7.84
CA TYR A 48 -8.13 0.78 -8.95
C TYR A 48 -9.13 0.45 -10.08
N GLN A 49 -10.09 -0.47 -9.84
CA GLN A 49 -11.10 -0.86 -10.85
C GLN A 49 -12.23 0.15 -11.01
N ALA A 50 -12.46 1.01 -10.02
CA ALA A 50 -13.54 1.99 -10.02
C ALA A 50 -13.00 3.40 -9.75
N PRO A 51 -13.43 4.42 -10.50
CA PRO A 51 -13.12 5.81 -10.19
C PRO A 51 -14.00 6.35 -9.04
N PRO A 52 -13.52 7.34 -8.28
CA PRO A 52 -12.17 7.91 -8.34
C PRO A 52 -11.14 6.97 -7.70
N SER A 53 -9.96 6.89 -8.31
CA SER A 53 -8.81 6.14 -7.80
C SER A 53 -7.50 6.83 -8.18
N ASN A 54 -6.41 6.51 -7.48
CA ASN A 54 -5.10 7.09 -7.69
C ASN A 54 -4.33 6.35 -8.80
N LEU A 55 -4.55 6.77 -10.06
CA LEU A 55 -3.91 6.17 -11.23
C LEU A 55 -2.38 6.33 -11.26
N TRP A 56 -1.85 7.34 -10.55
CA TRP A 56 -0.41 7.47 -10.35
C TRP A 56 0.14 6.28 -9.58
N SER A 57 -0.42 5.96 -8.41
CA SER A 57 -0.03 4.79 -7.61
C SER A 57 -0.26 3.48 -8.38
N GLN A 58 -1.39 3.34 -9.08
CA GLN A 58 -1.67 2.17 -9.92
C GLN A 58 -0.53 1.86 -10.91
N SER A 59 0.03 2.89 -11.54
CA SER A 59 1.10 2.71 -12.53
C SER A 59 2.35 2.08 -11.93
N PHE A 60 2.78 2.52 -10.73
CA PHE A 60 3.93 1.92 -10.05
C PHE A 60 3.68 0.47 -9.66
N HIS A 61 2.48 0.14 -9.17
CA HIS A 61 2.13 -1.26 -8.91
C HIS A 61 2.18 -2.11 -10.19
N ALA A 62 1.72 -1.59 -11.33
CA ALA A 62 1.73 -2.31 -12.59
C ALA A 62 3.15 -2.52 -13.16
N TRP A 63 4.08 -1.60 -12.89
CA TRP A 63 5.47 -1.70 -13.35
C TRP A 63 6.38 -2.47 -12.39
N SER A 64 6.01 -2.58 -11.11
CA SER A 64 6.74 -3.38 -10.14
C SER A 64 6.63 -4.87 -10.44
N ALA A 65 7.76 -5.57 -10.49
CA ALA A 65 7.83 -7.00 -10.84
C ALA A 65 6.97 -7.92 -9.93
N ASN A 66 6.77 -7.52 -8.66
CA ASN A 66 5.96 -8.24 -7.68
C ASN A 66 4.58 -7.60 -7.42
N GLY A 67 4.20 -6.59 -8.21
CA GLY A 67 2.94 -5.85 -8.01
C GLY A 67 2.93 -4.93 -6.78
N GLN A 68 4.04 -4.79 -6.06
CA GLN A 68 4.13 -3.97 -4.85
C GLN A 68 4.81 -2.63 -5.11
N ALA A 69 4.27 -1.55 -4.55
CA ALA A 69 4.82 -0.21 -4.71
C ALA A 69 4.49 0.67 -3.50
N TYR A 70 5.19 1.80 -3.40
CA TYR A 70 4.91 2.83 -2.41
C TYR A 70 4.47 4.11 -3.12
N GLY A 71 3.26 4.09 -3.71
CA GLY A 71 2.74 5.18 -4.54
C GLY A 71 2.06 6.30 -3.74
N PHE A 72 1.70 6.04 -2.48
CA PHE A 72 1.15 7.02 -1.54
C PHE A 72 1.51 6.66 -0.09
N ALA A 73 1.27 7.57 0.86
CA ALA A 73 1.85 7.45 2.21
C ALA A 73 1.44 6.20 3.01
N TYR A 74 0.28 5.59 2.71
CA TYR A 74 -0.25 4.41 3.41
C TYR A 74 -0.42 3.22 2.47
N ASP A 75 0.47 3.09 1.48
CA ASP A 75 0.46 1.95 0.55
C ASP A 75 0.88 0.63 1.21
N ASP A 76 1.41 0.71 2.43
CA ASP A 76 1.74 -0.42 3.30
C ASP A 76 0.52 -1.14 3.87
N VAL A 77 -0.66 -0.49 3.90
CA VAL A 77 -1.93 -1.15 4.28
C VAL A 77 -2.15 -2.37 3.40
N CYS A 78 -2.49 -3.51 4.00
CA CYS A 78 -2.61 -4.81 3.34
C CYS A 78 -1.31 -5.35 2.69
N GLY A 79 -0.14 -4.83 3.07
CA GLY A 79 1.16 -5.29 2.52
C GLY A 79 1.33 -5.01 1.03
N ALA A 80 0.70 -3.96 0.50
CA ALA A 80 0.84 -3.61 -0.93
C ALA A 80 2.18 -2.93 -1.26
N ASN A 81 2.95 -2.55 -0.25
CA ASN A 81 4.27 -1.99 -0.42
C ASN A 81 5.37 -3.07 -0.41
N PRO A 82 6.54 -2.82 -1.00
CA PRO A 82 7.62 -3.80 -1.09
C PRO A 82 8.45 -3.90 0.22
N SER A 83 7.82 -3.68 1.38
CA SER A 83 8.49 -3.87 2.67
C SER A 83 8.84 -5.33 2.89
N PHE A 84 10.01 -5.58 3.45
CA PHE A 84 10.43 -6.90 3.92
C PHE A 84 10.94 -6.78 5.35
N ASN A 85 10.69 -7.82 6.14
CA ASN A 85 11.19 -7.96 7.51
C ASN A 85 12.19 -9.12 7.56
N THR A 86 13.25 -8.99 8.34
CA THR A 86 14.20 -10.07 8.60
C THR A 86 13.91 -10.73 9.94
N THR A 87 13.94 -12.06 9.99
CA THR A 87 13.90 -12.82 11.25
C THR A 87 15.32 -12.93 11.80
N GLY A 88 15.88 -11.82 12.30
CA GLY A 88 17.25 -11.74 12.82
C GLY A 88 18.00 -10.50 12.32
N ALA A 89 19.27 -10.40 12.72
CA ALA A 89 20.14 -9.31 12.30
C ALA A 89 20.34 -9.33 10.77
N LEU A 90 20.07 -8.19 10.12
CA LEU A 90 20.39 -7.99 8.71
C LEU A 90 21.92 -8.02 8.52
N THR A 91 22.42 -8.95 7.72
CA THR A 91 23.86 -9.13 7.48
C THR A 91 24.36 -8.39 6.24
N SER A 92 23.49 -8.16 5.25
CA SER A 92 23.81 -7.43 4.02
C SER A 92 22.56 -6.85 3.36
N LEU A 93 22.68 -5.70 2.71
CA LEU A 93 21.66 -5.09 1.86
C LEU A 93 22.28 -4.78 0.49
N SER A 94 21.58 -5.12 -0.58
CA SER A 94 21.97 -4.76 -1.95
C SER A 94 20.91 -3.85 -2.56
N ILE A 95 21.36 -2.77 -3.22
CA ILE A 95 20.51 -1.88 -4.00
C ILE A 95 21.10 -1.83 -5.40
N THR A 96 20.31 -2.22 -6.39
CA THR A 96 20.70 -2.18 -7.79
C THR A 96 20.03 -0.98 -8.46
N LEU A 97 20.81 -0.10 -9.08
CA LEU A 97 20.27 0.97 -9.92
C LEU A 97 19.90 0.38 -11.28
N GLY A 98 18.63 0.47 -11.64
CA GLY A 98 18.12 -0.03 -12.93
C GLY A 98 18.62 0.80 -14.11
N ILE A 99 18.63 0.18 -15.28
CA ILE A 99 18.83 0.88 -16.56
C ILE A 99 17.48 1.39 -17.09
N MET A 100 17.49 2.55 -17.74
CA MET A 100 16.35 3.04 -18.51
C MET A 100 16.40 2.35 -19.88
N MET A 101 15.41 1.53 -20.19
CA MET A 101 15.27 0.84 -21.50
C MET A 101 14.23 1.53 -22.37
#